data_AF-A0A2N2S3C1-F1
#
_entry.id   AF-A0A2N2S3C1-F1
#
_cell.length_a   1.000
_cell.length_b   1.000
_cell.length_c   1.000
_cell.angle_alpha   90.00
_cell.angle_beta   90.00
_cell.angle_gamma   90.00
#
_symmetry.space_group_name_H-M   'P 1'
#
loop_
_entity.id
_entity.type
_entity.pdbx_description
1 polymer ?
#
loop_
_entity_poly.entity_id
_entity_poly.type
_entity_poly.pdbx_seq_one_letter_code
_entity_poly.pdbx_strand_id
1 'polypeptide(L)'
;MIPRKRLNICAPRRLIGAIALLLLLVVGVGAWQTKTLALAWFWVQTRAEAEHWREHGVWLPDYWAVVDGLSIEGISDNASGLTWSSATNTLFTVINGPPAVAELSADGVLLRKIPIEGARDPEGITYVRDNVFVITEERDHKLYKVTIDNDTTHLDIREAPHLGISIDRSRNLGYEGVSWDDAGGR
;
A
#
# COMPACT_ATOMS: atom_id res chain seq x y z
N MET A 1 -20.67 25.25 75.31
CA MET A 1 -21.23 24.30 74.32
C MET A 1 -20.58 24.58 72.98
N ILE A 2 -19.92 23.58 72.39
CA ILE A 2 -19.08 23.69 71.18
C ILE A 2 -19.98 23.67 69.92
N PRO A 3 -19.80 24.58 68.94
CA PRO A 3 -20.62 24.57 67.74
C PRO A 3 -20.17 23.43 66.81
N ARG A 4 -21.04 22.43 66.62
CA ARG A 4 -20.84 21.40 65.59
C ARG A 4 -21.10 22.00 64.21
N LYS A 5 -20.04 22.30 63.45
CA LYS A 5 -20.15 22.55 62.01
C LYS A 5 -20.63 21.27 61.33
N ARG A 6 -21.82 21.29 60.73
CA ARG A 6 -22.26 20.22 59.82
C ARG A 6 -21.39 20.30 58.57
N LEU A 7 -20.49 19.32 58.37
CA LEU A 7 -19.87 19.13 57.06
C LEU A 7 -20.98 18.71 56.10
N ASN A 8 -21.37 19.61 55.20
CA ASN A 8 -22.24 19.27 54.09
C ASN A 8 -21.46 18.35 53.16
N ILE A 9 -21.74 17.04 53.25
CA ILE A 9 -21.25 16.02 52.30
C ILE A 9 -22.00 16.24 50.96
N CYS A 10 -21.68 17.34 50.28
CA CYS A 10 -22.12 17.65 48.92
C CYS A 10 -21.10 17.15 47.87
N ALA A 11 -20.21 16.26 48.28
CA ALA A 11 -19.05 15.81 47.51
C ALA A 11 -19.27 14.58 46.60
N PRO A 12 -20.09 13.55 46.95
CA PRO A 12 -20.07 12.30 46.19
C PRO A 12 -20.68 12.45 44.79
N ARG A 13 -21.78 13.21 44.64
CA ARG A 13 -22.41 13.43 43.33
C ARG A 13 -21.54 14.29 42.40
N ARG A 14 -20.82 15.28 42.95
CA ARG A 14 -19.89 16.12 42.20
C ARG A 14 -18.63 15.36 41.79
N LEU A 15 -18.12 14.49 42.68
CA LEU A 15 -16.99 13.61 42.40
C LEU A 15 -17.33 12.57 41.34
N ILE A 16 -18.49 11.93 41.44
CA ILE A 16 -19.00 11.00 40.41
C ILE A 16 -19.12 11.71 39.07
N GLY A 17 -19.67 12.93 39.05
CA GLY A 17 -19.75 13.75 37.83
C GLY A 17 -18.39 14.08 37.23
N ALA A 18 -17.40 14.45 38.07
CA ALA A 18 -16.05 14.73 37.62
C ALA A 18 -15.33 13.49 37.06
N ILE A 19 -15.50 12.33 37.71
CA ILE A 19 -14.96 11.05 37.23
C ILE A 19 -15.60 10.67 35.90
N ALA A 20 -16.93 10.80 35.77
CA ALA A 20 -17.63 10.52 34.51
C ALA A 20 -17.16 11.43 33.36
N LEU A 21 -16.93 12.72 33.64
CA LEU A 21 -16.45 13.68 32.65
C LEU A 21 -15.00 13.40 32.22
N LEU A 22 -14.14 13.01 33.17
CA LEU A 22 -12.77 12.57 32.87
C LEU A 22 -12.76 11.30 32.01
N LEU A 23 -13.62 10.32 32.33
CA LEU A 23 -13.76 9.11 31.53
C LEU A 23 -14.23 9.42 30.10
N LEU A 24 -15.22 10.30 29.94
CA LEU A 24 -15.67 10.75 28.61
C LEU A 24 -14.55 11.45 27.83
N LEU A 25 -13.74 12.28 28.50
CA LEU A 25 -12.60 12.93 27.87
C LEU A 25 -11.56 11.91 27.42
N VAL A 26 -11.20 10.94 28.27
CA VAL A 26 -10.24 9.88 27.94
C VAL A 26 -10.73 9.04 26.77
N VAL A 27 -12.02 8.66 26.77
CA VAL A 27 -12.64 7.93 25.65
C VAL A 27 -12.64 8.79 24.38
N GLY A 28 -12.99 10.07 24.46
CA GLY A 28 -12.99 10.98 23.31
C GLY A 28 -11.60 11.18 22.71
N VAL A 29 -10.58 11.40 23.54
CA VAL A 29 -9.18 11.52 23.09
C VAL A 29 -8.68 10.20 22.52
N GLY A 30 -8.98 9.08 23.17
CA GLY A 30 -8.65 7.75 22.67
C GLY A 30 -9.28 7.49 21.31
N ALA A 31 -10.56 7.84 21.13
CA ALA A 31 -11.28 7.67 19.89
C ALA A 31 -10.73 8.57 18.76
N TRP A 32 -10.32 9.78 19.10
CA TRP A 32 -9.66 10.71 18.17
C TRP A 32 -8.27 10.22 17.74
N GLN A 33 -7.44 9.79 18.69
CA GLN A 33 -6.09 9.28 18.43
C GLN A 33 -6.12 8.00 17.58
N THR A 34 -7.02 7.08 17.91
CA THR A 34 -7.20 5.81 17.18
C THR A 34 -7.99 5.95 15.88
N LYS A 35 -8.51 7.14 15.57
CA LYS A 35 -9.36 7.41 14.40
C LYS A 35 -10.63 6.54 14.34
N THR A 36 -11.05 5.96 15.46
CA THR A 36 -12.22 5.05 15.51
C THR A 36 -13.51 5.75 15.09
N LEU A 37 -13.69 7.04 15.44
CA LEU A 37 -14.83 7.83 14.97
C LEU A 37 -14.80 8.04 13.46
N ALA A 38 -13.63 8.32 12.89
CA ALA A 38 -13.46 8.48 11.44
C ALA A 38 -13.70 7.15 10.71
N LEU A 39 -13.19 6.04 11.25
CA LEU A 39 -13.41 4.70 10.72
C LEU A 39 -14.90 4.31 10.78
N ALA A 40 -15.57 4.56 11.90
CA ALA A 40 -17.01 4.30 12.04
C ALA A 40 -17.84 5.14 11.05
N TRP A 41 -17.49 6.42 10.90
CA TRP A 41 -18.12 7.30 9.92
C TRP A 41 -17.90 6.81 8.49
N PHE A 42 -16.67 6.46 8.13
CA PHE A 42 -16.34 5.89 6.83
C PHE A 42 -17.17 4.63 6.56
N TRP A 43 -17.23 3.69 7.52
CA TRP A 43 -18.03 2.47 7.44
C TRP A 43 -19.53 2.74 7.19
N VAL A 44 -20.11 3.74 7.88
CA VAL A 44 -21.51 4.13 7.66
C VAL A 44 -21.70 4.67 6.24
N GLN A 45 -20.79 5.54 5.78
CA GLN A 45 -20.86 6.06 4.41
C GLN A 45 -20.70 4.96 3.36
N THR A 46 -19.72 4.07 3.49
CA THR A 46 -19.51 2.98 2.52
C THR A 46 -20.71 2.05 2.44
N ARG A 47 -21.40 1.81 3.56
CA ARG A 47 -22.61 0.99 3.58
C ARG A 47 -23.82 1.70 2.98
N ALA A 48 -23.99 3.00 3.24
CA ALA A 48 -25.08 3.77 2.67
C ALA A 48 -25.01 3.83 1.14
N GLU A 49 -23.80 3.92 0.60
CA GLU A 49 -23.54 3.95 -0.84
C GLU A 49 -23.34 2.55 -1.46
N ALA A 50 -23.43 1.47 -0.66
CA ALA A 50 -23.07 0.12 -1.09
C ALA A 50 -23.85 -0.36 -2.32
N GLU A 51 -25.18 -0.17 -2.33
CA GLU A 51 -26.03 -0.57 -3.45
C GLU A 51 -25.68 0.19 -4.72
N HIS A 52 -25.37 1.50 -4.61
CA HIS A 52 -24.97 2.33 -5.74
C HIS A 52 -23.65 1.85 -6.37
N TRP A 53 -22.62 1.60 -5.56
CA TRP A 53 -21.32 1.14 -6.06
C TRP A 53 -21.33 -0.29 -6.58
N ARG A 54 -22.22 -1.15 -6.06
CA ARG A 54 -22.34 -2.55 -6.48
C ARG A 54 -22.68 -2.70 -7.98
N GLU A 55 -23.43 -1.76 -8.55
CA GLU A 55 -23.80 -1.79 -9.98
C GLU A 55 -22.76 -1.14 -10.90
N HIS A 56 -21.80 -0.39 -10.35
CA HIS A 56 -20.85 0.42 -11.12
C HIS A 56 -19.39 -0.08 -11.05
N GLY A 57 -19.12 -1.23 -10.43
CA GLY A 57 -17.76 -1.75 -10.31
C GLY A 57 -17.67 -3.17 -9.75
N VAL A 58 -16.43 -3.62 -9.51
CA VAL A 58 -16.17 -4.90 -8.83
C VAL A 58 -16.53 -4.75 -7.36
N TRP A 59 -17.50 -5.54 -6.90
CA TRP A 59 -17.98 -5.49 -5.52
C TRP A 59 -17.06 -6.29 -4.58
N LEU A 60 -15.96 -5.67 -4.18
CA LEU A 60 -14.91 -6.27 -3.33
C LEU A 60 -15.41 -6.96 -2.05
N PRO A 61 -16.47 -6.50 -1.35
CA PRO A 61 -16.97 -7.19 -0.15
C PRO A 61 -17.47 -8.63 -0.38
N ASP A 62 -17.78 -9.03 -1.60
CA ASP A 62 -18.15 -10.42 -1.92
C ASP A 62 -16.92 -11.31 -2.17
N TYR A 63 -15.71 -10.75 -2.16
CA TYR A 63 -14.45 -11.46 -2.34
C TYR A 63 -13.74 -11.65 -1.00
N TRP A 64 -13.10 -12.81 -0.84
CA TRP A 64 -12.16 -13.06 0.25
C TRP A 64 -10.87 -13.61 -0.32
N ALA A 65 -9.75 -13.35 0.36
CA ALA A 65 -8.48 -13.96 0.00
C ALA A 65 -8.57 -15.47 0.26
N VAL A 66 -8.44 -16.27 -0.81
CA VAL A 66 -8.28 -17.73 -0.66
C VAL A 66 -6.89 -18.06 -0.11
N VAL A 67 -5.90 -17.22 -0.43
CA VAL A 67 -4.54 -17.27 0.08
C VAL A 67 -4.23 -15.91 0.70
N ASP A 68 -4.16 -15.86 2.03
CA ASP A 68 -3.92 -14.63 2.81
C ASP A 68 -2.41 -14.33 2.96
N GLY A 69 -1.68 -14.50 1.86
CA GLY A 69 -0.23 -14.38 1.78
C GLY A 69 0.46 -15.69 1.39
N LEU A 70 1.40 -15.59 0.45
CA LEU A 70 2.27 -16.67 0.03
C LEU A 70 3.72 -16.18 0.12
N SER A 71 4.56 -16.90 0.86
CA SER A 71 5.99 -16.60 0.88
C SER A 71 6.62 -17.02 -0.45
N ILE A 72 7.33 -16.09 -1.08
CA ILE A 72 8.09 -16.38 -2.30
C ILE A 72 9.47 -16.90 -1.88
N GLU A 73 9.66 -18.21 -1.94
CA GLU A 73 10.95 -18.82 -1.59
C GLU A 73 12.09 -18.21 -2.43
N GLY A 74 13.15 -17.74 -1.77
CA GLY A 74 14.28 -17.06 -2.40
C GLY A 74 14.16 -15.54 -2.51
N ILE A 75 13.03 -14.95 -2.07
CA ILE A 75 12.86 -13.51 -1.83
C ILE A 75 12.42 -13.31 -0.38
N SER A 76 13.34 -12.83 0.47
CA SER A 76 13.09 -12.75 1.91
C SER A 76 12.36 -11.47 2.34
N ASP A 77 12.48 -10.40 1.57
CA ASP A 77 11.93 -9.09 1.92
C ASP A 77 11.85 -8.17 0.70
N ASN A 78 11.08 -7.08 0.84
CA ASN A 78 11.00 -5.94 -0.07
C ASN A 78 10.67 -6.26 -1.53
N ALA A 79 9.82 -7.26 -1.78
CA ALA A 79 9.13 -7.37 -3.07
C ALA A 79 8.06 -6.28 -3.16
N SER A 80 8.03 -5.54 -4.26
CA SER A 80 7.12 -4.42 -4.49
C SER A 80 6.67 -4.42 -5.95
N GLY A 81 5.42 -4.02 -6.18
CA GLY A 81 4.78 -4.14 -7.50
C GLY A 81 4.56 -5.58 -7.97
N LEU A 82 3.57 -5.78 -8.83
CA LEU A 82 3.31 -7.07 -9.45
C LEU A 82 2.63 -6.87 -10.79
N THR A 83 3.07 -7.60 -11.82
CA THR A 83 2.44 -7.56 -13.13
C THR A 83 2.44 -8.94 -13.78
N TRP A 84 1.45 -9.18 -14.65
CA TRP A 84 1.35 -10.41 -15.43
C TRP A 84 1.89 -10.18 -16.84
N SER A 85 2.87 -10.99 -17.26
CA SER A 85 3.35 -11.04 -18.63
C SER A 85 2.57 -12.09 -19.41
N SER A 86 1.75 -11.65 -20.36
CA SER A 86 1.04 -12.56 -21.27
C SER A 86 1.98 -13.25 -22.27
N ALA A 87 3.17 -12.68 -22.52
CA ALA A 87 4.16 -13.27 -23.42
C ALA A 87 4.79 -14.56 -22.85
N THR A 88 5.02 -14.60 -21.53
CA THR A 88 5.67 -15.72 -20.84
C THR A 88 4.69 -16.53 -19.98
N ASN A 89 3.49 -16.01 -19.73
CA ASN A 89 2.51 -16.56 -18.78
C ASN A 89 3.09 -16.67 -17.36
N THR A 90 3.77 -15.62 -16.93
CA THR A 90 4.45 -15.53 -15.63
C THR A 90 4.20 -14.16 -15.00
N LEU A 91 4.44 -14.08 -13.69
CA LEU A 91 4.38 -12.85 -12.91
C LEU A 91 5.75 -12.21 -12.83
N PHE A 92 5.81 -10.88 -12.79
CA PHE A 92 7.03 -10.12 -12.54
C PHE A 92 6.81 -9.15 -11.38
N THR A 93 7.80 -9.05 -10.50
CA THR A 93 7.84 -8.12 -9.35
C THR A 93 9.23 -7.46 -9.28
N VAL A 94 9.34 -6.30 -8.65
CA VAL A 94 10.63 -5.68 -8.34
C VAL A 94 11.00 -5.94 -6.89
N ILE A 95 12.29 -5.99 -6.60
CA ILE A 95 12.85 -6.10 -5.27
C ILE A 95 13.60 -4.80 -5.00
N ASN A 96 13.29 -4.14 -3.89
CA ASN A 96 13.90 -2.87 -3.53
C ASN A 96 15.42 -2.98 -3.31
N GLY A 97 15.85 -3.94 -2.47
CA GLY A 97 17.23 -4.07 -2.02
C GLY A 97 17.67 -5.52 -1.77
N PRO A 98 18.71 -6.03 -2.48
CA PRO A 98 19.39 -5.41 -3.62
C PRO A 98 18.44 -5.28 -4.83
N PRO A 99 18.49 -4.16 -5.59
CA PRO A 99 17.59 -3.92 -6.70
C PRO A 99 17.59 -5.06 -7.72
N ALA A 100 16.42 -5.64 -7.96
CA ALA A 100 16.27 -6.74 -8.91
C ALA A 100 14.84 -6.79 -9.46
N VAL A 101 14.66 -7.41 -10.63
CA VAL A 101 13.37 -7.96 -11.07
C VAL A 101 13.36 -9.45 -10.74
N ALA A 102 12.26 -9.95 -10.19
CA ALA A 102 12.02 -11.38 -10.07
C ALA A 102 10.88 -11.80 -10.97
N GLU A 103 11.09 -12.91 -11.68
CA GLU A 103 10.05 -13.59 -12.45
C GLU A 103 9.54 -14.79 -11.65
N LEU A 104 8.23 -14.91 -11.52
CA LEU A 104 7.54 -15.93 -10.74
C LEU A 104 6.56 -16.71 -11.63
N SER A 105 6.32 -17.98 -11.31
CA SER A 105 5.17 -18.68 -11.88
C SER A 105 3.86 -18.05 -11.41
N ALA A 106 2.75 -18.40 -12.07
CA ALA A 106 1.40 -18.01 -11.63
C ALA A 106 1.08 -18.49 -10.19
N ASP A 107 1.75 -19.56 -9.74
CA ASP A 107 1.62 -20.11 -8.39
C ASP A 107 2.58 -19.47 -7.37
N GLY A 108 3.31 -18.41 -7.76
CA GLY A 108 4.22 -17.69 -6.88
C GLY A 108 5.58 -18.35 -6.67
N VAL A 109 5.97 -19.30 -7.50
CA VAL A 109 7.30 -19.95 -7.44
C VAL A 109 8.32 -19.08 -8.16
N LEU A 110 9.43 -18.76 -7.49
CA LEU A 110 10.53 -18.01 -8.09
C LEU A 110 11.18 -18.77 -9.25
N LEU A 111 11.18 -18.18 -10.45
CA LEU A 111 11.79 -18.76 -11.65
C LEU A 111 13.20 -18.23 -11.89
N ARG A 112 13.38 -16.91 -11.78
CA ARG A 112 14.70 -16.25 -11.88
C ARG A 112 14.70 -14.87 -11.24
N LYS A 113 15.90 -14.37 -10.95
CA LYS A 113 16.17 -13.01 -10.47
C LYS A 113 17.15 -12.31 -11.41
N ILE A 114 16.83 -11.08 -11.76
CA ILE A 114 17.56 -10.24 -12.72
C ILE A 114 17.98 -8.97 -11.97
N PRO A 115 19.25 -8.82 -11.58
CA PRO A 115 19.71 -7.62 -10.89
C PRO A 115 19.52 -6.36 -11.76
N ILE A 116 19.19 -5.24 -11.11
CA ILE A 116 19.03 -3.94 -11.77
C ILE A 116 20.17 -3.00 -11.35
N GLU A 117 21.05 -2.65 -12.28
CA GLU A 117 22.08 -1.64 -12.07
C GLU A 117 21.54 -0.24 -12.35
N GLY A 118 21.90 0.70 -11.47
CA GLY A 118 21.43 2.09 -11.54
C GLY A 118 20.09 2.35 -10.84
N ALA A 119 19.38 1.31 -10.40
CA ALA A 119 18.23 1.45 -9.51
C ALA A 119 18.67 1.61 -8.05
N ARG A 120 17.81 2.24 -7.25
CA ARG A 120 18.02 2.40 -5.80
C ARG A 120 16.81 1.98 -4.98
N ASP A 121 15.62 2.36 -5.45
CA ASP A 121 14.36 2.19 -4.72
C ASP A 121 13.24 1.79 -5.72
N PRO A 122 13.36 0.65 -6.44
CA PRO A 122 12.33 0.24 -7.38
C PRO A 122 11.09 -0.27 -6.64
N GLU A 123 9.93 0.34 -6.91
CA GLU A 123 8.68 0.06 -6.18
C GLU A 123 7.56 -0.49 -7.06
N GLY A 124 7.55 -0.16 -8.35
CA GLY A 124 6.51 -0.58 -9.27
C GLY A 124 7.08 -1.22 -10.53
N ILE A 125 6.34 -2.19 -11.08
CA ILE A 125 6.60 -2.77 -12.39
C ILE A 125 5.27 -3.02 -13.10
N THR A 126 5.21 -2.74 -14.41
CA THR A 126 4.07 -3.12 -15.25
C THR A 126 4.54 -3.66 -16.59
N TYR A 127 3.89 -4.74 -17.04
CA TYR A 127 4.04 -5.30 -18.37
C TYR A 127 3.28 -4.44 -19.37
N VAL A 128 3.93 -4.11 -20.48
CA VAL A 128 3.32 -3.30 -21.55
C VAL A 128 2.92 -4.21 -22.71
N ARG A 129 3.91 -4.82 -23.38
CA ARG A 129 3.72 -5.76 -24.49
C ARG A 129 5.04 -6.45 -24.85
N ASP A 130 4.97 -7.59 -25.52
CA ASP A 130 6.14 -8.37 -25.95
C ASP A 130 7.11 -8.61 -24.78
N ASN A 131 8.26 -7.95 -24.79
CA ASN A 131 9.29 -8.00 -23.74
C ASN A 131 9.44 -6.64 -23.03
N VAL A 132 8.51 -5.70 -23.21
CA VAL A 132 8.59 -4.33 -22.71
C VAL A 132 7.89 -4.21 -21.36
N PHE A 133 8.62 -3.65 -20.41
CA PHE A 133 8.14 -3.34 -19.06
C PHE A 133 8.42 -1.87 -18.73
N VAL A 134 7.69 -1.34 -17.77
CA VAL A 134 8.01 -0.06 -17.13
C VAL A 134 8.24 -0.31 -15.65
N ILE A 135 9.33 0.23 -15.12
CA ILE A 135 9.71 0.15 -13.71
C ILE A 135 9.71 1.56 -13.11
N THR A 136 9.19 1.72 -11.90
CA THR A 136 9.31 2.98 -11.14
C THR A 136 10.61 3.01 -10.32
N GLU A 137 11.20 4.19 -10.16
CA GLU A 137 12.26 4.47 -9.19
C GLU A 137 11.76 5.61 -8.29
N GLU A 138 11.46 5.28 -7.04
CA GLU A 138 10.90 6.21 -6.06
C GLU A 138 11.84 7.41 -5.82
N ARG A 139 13.14 7.18 -5.61
CA ARG A 139 14.07 8.24 -5.18
C ARG A 139 14.34 9.27 -6.27
N ASP A 140 14.47 8.82 -7.51
CA ASP A 140 14.66 9.70 -8.66
C ASP A 140 13.37 10.22 -9.29
N HIS A 141 12.21 9.75 -8.83
CA HIS A 141 10.88 10.08 -9.39
C HIS A 141 10.84 9.85 -10.91
N LYS A 142 11.26 8.64 -11.32
CA LYS A 142 11.36 8.26 -12.74
C LYS A 142 10.63 6.96 -13.02
N LEU A 143 10.09 6.89 -14.23
CA LEU A 143 9.60 5.68 -14.88
C LEU A 143 10.61 5.29 -15.94
N TYR A 144 11.15 4.08 -15.88
CA TYR A 144 12.09 3.55 -16.86
C TYR A 144 11.41 2.52 -17.73
N LYS A 145 11.45 2.72 -19.05
CA LYS A 145 11.03 1.69 -20.01
C LYS A 145 12.20 0.74 -20.24
N VAL A 146 11.98 -0.54 -19.97
CA VAL A 146 12.99 -1.58 -20.02
C VAL A 146 12.53 -2.73 -20.90
N THR A 147 13.48 -3.52 -21.39
CA THR A 147 13.22 -4.75 -22.14
C THR A 147 13.74 -5.93 -21.34
N ILE A 148 12.90 -6.92 -21.11
CA ILE A 148 13.24 -8.15 -20.38
C ILE A 148 12.75 -9.33 -21.23
N ASP A 149 13.70 -10.09 -21.77
CA ASP A 149 13.45 -11.31 -22.52
C ASP A 149 13.96 -12.56 -21.77
N ASN A 150 13.89 -13.73 -22.41
CA ASN A 150 14.31 -14.99 -21.80
C ASN A 150 15.82 -15.07 -21.52
N ASP A 151 16.65 -14.31 -22.24
CA ASP A 151 18.11 -14.33 -22.12
C ASP A 151 18.62 -13.20 -21.19
N THR A 152 17.74 -12.30 -20.78
CA THR A 152 18.05 -11.21 -19.86
C THR A 152 18.45 -11.76 -18.50
N THR A 153 19.72 -11.56 -18.14
CA THR A 153 20.31 -11.97 -16.85
C THR A 153 20.68 -10.79 -15.96
N HIS A 154 20.73 -9.59 -16.53
CA HIS A 154 21.02 -8.34 -15.84
C HIS A 154 20.32 -7.19 -16.58
N LEU A 155 19.89 -6.16 -15.84
CA LEU A 155 19.27 -4.97 -16.38
C LEU A 155 20.08 -3.73 -15.98
N ASP A 156 20.41 -2.86 -16.92
CA ASP A 156 21.01 -1.56 -16.64
C ASP A 156 20.03 -0.46 -17.08
N ILE A 157 19.58 0.35 -16.13
CA ILE A 157 18.58 1.40 -16.39
C ILE A 157 19.19 2.79 -16.58
N ARG A 158 20.51 2.96 -16.44
CA ARG A 158 21.18 4.28 -16.48
C ARG A 158 20.96 5.01 -17.81
N GLU A 159 20.98 4.26 -18.91
CA GLU A 159 20.77 4.75 -20.28
C GLU A 159 19.38 4.39 -20.83
N ALA A 160 18.49 3.84 -19.99
CA ALA A 160 17.16 3.45 -20.44
C ALA A 160 16.28 4.69 -20.70
N PRO A 161 15.39 4.63 -21.72
CA PRO A 161 14.39 5.66 -21.93
C PRO A 161 13.55 5.85 -20.67
N HIS A 162 13.45 7.08 -20.20
CA HIS A 162 12.76 7.38 -18.96
C HIS A 162 11.90 8.62 -19.05
N LEU A 163 10.88 8.65 -18.20
CA LEU A 163 10.02 9.80 -17.97
C LEU A 163 10.10 10.15 -16.49
N GLY A 164 10.41 11.41 -16.18
CA GLY A 164 10.35 11.94 -14.82
C GLY A 164 9.30 13.03 -14.72
N ILE A 165 8.43 12.93 -13.71
CA ILE A 165 7.45 13.95 -13.33
C ILE A 165 7.82 14.41 -11.93
N SER A 166 8.45 15.57 -11.79
CA SER A 166 8.80 16.11 -10.48
C SER A 166 7.54 16.54 -9.72
N ILE A 167 7.01 15.68 -8.86
CA ILE A 167 5.93 15.99 -7.91
C ILE A 167 6.58 15.93 -6.53
N ASP A 168 6.55 17.05 -5.80
CA ASP A 168 7.02 17.22 -4.41
C ASP A 168 8.31 16.45 -4.04
N ARG A 169 9.47 17.11 -4.19
CA ARG A 169 10.81 16.49 -3.99
C ARG A 169 11.17 16.21 -2.53
N SER A 170 10.21 16.23 -1.60
CA SER A 170 10.48 15.94 -0.19
C SER A 170 10.42 14.43 0.07
N ARG A 171 11.57 13.88 0.52
CA ARG A 171 11.87 12.52 1.03
C ARG A 171 10.74 11.46 0.99
N ASN A 172 11.02 10.36 0.26
CA ASN A 172 10.34 9.05 0.32
C ASN A 172 8.82 9.08 0.08
N LEU A 173 8.41 9.92 -0.88
CA LEU A 173 7.05 10.05 -1.39
C LEU A 173 7.09 10.04 -2.93
N GLY A 174 7.88 9.13 -3.50
CA GLY A 174 8.04 9.04 -4.95
C GLY A 174 6.98 8.16 -5.61
N TYR A 175 7.33 7.52 -6.71
CA TYR A 175 6.41 6.66 -7.44
C TYR A 175 6.33 5.25 -6.84
N GLU A 176 5.23 5.02 -6.13
CA GLU A 176 4.90 3.72 -5.50
C GLU A 176 4.37 2.67 -6.49
N GLY A 177 3.95 3.08 -7.70
CA GLY A 177 3.28 2.17 -8.62
C GLY A 177 3.15 2.70 -10.04
N VAL A 178 2.97 1.75 -10.97
CA VAL A 178 2.73 1.98 -12.39
C VAL A 178 1.80 0.89 -12.91
N SER A 179 0.94 1.22 -13.86
CA SER A 179 0.00 0.29 -14.49
C SER A 179 -0.17 0.62 -15.97
N TRP A 180 -0.57 -0.39 -16.74
CA TRP A 180 -0.81 -0.29 -18.18
C TRP A 180 -2.19 -0.86 -18.52
N ASP A 181 -2.96 -0.10 -19.28
CA ASP A 181 -4.22 -0.49 -19.91
C ASP A 181 -3.93 -0.85 -21.38
N ASP A 182 -3.87 -2.15 -21.67
CA ASP A 182 -3.60 -2.65 -23.02
C ASP A 182 -4.69 -2.26 -24.03
N ALA A 183 -5.96 -2.24 -23.61
CA ALA A 183 -7.08 -1.88 -24.49
C ALA A 183 -7.05 -0.38 -24.84
N GLY A 184 -6.62 0.46 -23.90
CA GLY A 184 -6.47 1.91 -24.09
C GLY A 184 -5.10 2.35 -24.63
N GLY A 185 -4.10 1.47 -24.60
CA GLY A 185 -2.71 1.77 -24.95
C GLY A 185 -2.08 2.85 -24.06
N ARG A 186 -2.36 2.86 -22.75
CA ARG A 186 -1.96 3.92 -21.82
C ARG A 186 -1.72 3.46 -20.39
#